data_AF-A0A485KGX9-F1
#
_entry.id   AF-A0A485KGX9-F1
#
_cell.length_a   1.000
_cell.length_b   1.000
_cell.length_c   1.000
_cell.angle_alpha   90.00
_cell.angle_beta   90.00
_cell.angle_gamma   90.00
#
_symmetry.space_group_name_H-M   'P 1'
#
loop_
_entity.id
_entity.type
_entity.pdbx_description
1 polymer ?
#
loop_
_entity_poly.entity_id
_entity_poly.type
_entity_poly.pdbx_seq_one_letter_code
_entity_poly.pdbx_strand_id
1 'polypeptide(L)'
;MTNECLDAYATPDGNFHIHTFACGSGNVNQKWKVDTVARRVYHLNHDRCLDANPADGNQLSLHLCDSSSANWNQWLSLERRGQCMAKERDINFEGQELINFDAASADDCCATCQDHAACHAYSFSNNRCYLKKARALKGNGVWPGTTSARVYKCAPLQKGVDFTGNDLGSVPAPAAEDCCAYCRLNVECMAFTYAYGTCYLKSGVTVSLSVNANAWSAAIM
;
A
#
# COMPACT_ATOMS: atom_id res chain seq x y z
N MET A 1 -0.87 34.08 6.46
CA MET A 1 -0.80 32.65 6.83
C MET A 1 -0.36 32.61 8.29
N THR A 2 -1.18 32.05 9.18
CA THR A 2 -0.83 31.88 10.59
C THR A 2 0.27 30.81 10.69
N ASN A 3 1.37 31.13 11.38
CA ASN A 3 2.53 30.25 11.54
C ASN A 3 2.25 29.22 12.67
N GLU A 4 1.24 28.39 12.46
CA GLU A 4 0.79 27.40 13.43
C GLU A 4 1.21 25.98 13.04
N CYS A 5 1.55 25.19 14.05
CA CYS A 5 2.01 23.82 13.97
C CYS A 5 1.08 22.91 14.76
N LEU A 6 1.01 21.64 14.37
CA LEU A 6 0.26 20.62 15.10
C LEU A 6 0.90 20.41 16.48
N ASP A 7 0.10 20.53 17.53
CA ASP A 7 0.55 20.53 18.92
C ASP A 7 -0.32 19.58 19.76
N ALA A 8 0.32 18.66 20.48
CA ALA A 8 -0.36 17.74 21.37
C ALA A 8 -0.10 18.06 22.84
N TYR A 9 -1.16 18.14 23.63
CA TYR A 9 -1.09 18.43 25.06
C TYR A 9 -1.85 17.37 25.86
N ALA A 10 -1.43 17.21 27.11
CA ALA A 10 -2.13 16.38 28.08
C ALA A 10 -3.03 17.25 28.97
N THR A 11 -4.25 16.79 29.24
CA THR A 11 -5.11 17.37 30.27
C THR A 11 -4.74 16.81 31.65
N PRO A 12 -5.11 17.50 32.75
CA PRO A 12 -4.85 17.02 34.11
C PRO A 12 -5.37 15.61 34.40
N ASP A 13 -6.42 15.19 33.68
CA ASP A 13 -7.04 13.86 33.80
C ASP A 13 -6.27 12.75 33.06
N GLY A 14 -5.14 13.09 32.43
CA GLY A 14 -4.29 12.14 31.70
C GLY A 14 -4.74 11.86 30.25
N ASN A 15 -5.75 12.57 29.76
CA ASN A 15 -6.17 12.49 28.36
C ASN A 15 -5.29 13.37 27.48
N PHE A 16 -5.15 12.98 26.22
CA PHE A 16 -4.34 13.71 25.26
C PHE A 16 -5.22 14.32 24.16
N HIS A 17 -4.93 15.57 23.82
CA HIS A 17 -5.66 16.33 22.83
C HIS A 17 -4.71 16.99 21.85
N ILE A 18 -5.25 17.31 20.67
CA ILE A 18 -4.50 17.89 19.56
C ILE A 18 -5.14 19.20 19.18
N HIS A 19 -4.30 20.21 18.96
CA HIS A 19 -4.70 21.52 18.46
C HIS A 19 -3.62 22.10 17.55
N THR A 20 -3.87 23.30 17.02
CA THR A 20 -2.82 24.10 16.38
C THR A 20 -2.29 25.14 17.36
N PHE A 21 -0.99 25.37 17.35
CA PHE A 21 -0.33 26.36 18.21
C PHE A 21 0.83 27.02 17.47
N ALA A 22 1.29 28.20 17.94
CA ALA A 22 2.42 28.90 17.32
C ALA A 22 3.64 27.96 17.16
N CYS A 23 4.19 27.87 15.95
CA CYS A 23 5.32 27.00 15.66
C CYS A 23 6.56 27.41 16.47
N GLY A 24 7.12 26.49 17.25
CA GLY A 24 8.31 26.70 18.06
C GLY A 24 9.32 25.57 17.90
N SER A 25 10.55 25.88 17.49
CA SER A 25 11.60 24.87 17.32
C SER A 25 11.96 24.14 18.63
N GLY A 26 11.73 24.77 19.79
CA GLY A 26 11.90 24.18 21.12
C GLY A 26 10.64 23.55 21.73
N ASN A 27 9.48 23.66 21.07
CA ASN A 27 8.23 23.13 21.63
C ASN A 27 8.20 21.60 21.49
N VAL A 28 8.27 20.89 22.61
CA VAL A 28 8.27 19.42 22.67
C VAL A 28 6.92 18.82 22.28
N ASN A 29 5.83 19.58 22.41
CA ASN A 29 4.48 19.15 22.02
C ASN A 29 4.24 19.21 20.50
N GLN A 30 5.21 19.72 19.74
CA GLN A 30 5.14 19.81 18.27
C GLN A 30 6.12 18.84 17.60
N LYS A 31 6.63 17.86 18.36
CA LYS A 31 7.65 16.91 17.90
C LYS A 31 6.98 15.63 17.44
N TRP A 32 6.85 15.50 16.12
CA TRP A 32 6.19 14.37 15.47
C TRP A 32 7.19 13.57 14.62
N LYS A 33 7.00 12.26 14.56
CA LYS A 33 7.68 11.34 13.63
C LYS A 33 6.63 10.71 12.73
N VAL A 34 6.75 10.89 11.43
CA VAL A 34 6.04 10.07 10.45
C VAL A 34 6.84 8.78 10.27
N ASP A 35 6.37 7.69 10.86
CA ASP A 35 6.99 6.38 10.75
C ASP A 35 6.35 5.62 9.60
N THR A 36 7.02 5.61 8.45
CA THR A 36 6.51 4.94 7.23
C THR A 36 6.62 3.42 7.28
N VAL A 37 7.47 2.88 8.16
CA VAL A 37 7.64 1.43 8.36
C VAL A 37 6.48 0.90 9.19
N ALA A 38 6.20 1.55 10.31
CA ALA A 38 5.06 1.23 11.18
C ALA A 38 3.76 1.94 10.77
N ARG A 39 3.78 2.70 9.66
CA ARG A 39 2.68 3.46 9.06
C ARG A 39 1.85 4.28 10.05
N ARG A 40 2.51 5.03 10.93
CA ARG A 40 1.87 5.80 12.00
C ARG A 40 2.50 7.17 12.15
N VAL A 41 1.72 8.12 12.66
CA VAL A 41 2.26 9.41 13.11
C VAL A 41 2.46 9.32 14.61
N TYR A 42 3.71 9.34 15.04
CA TYR A 42 4.12 9.14 16.43
C TYR A 42 4.51 10.47 17.07
N HIS A 43 3.99 10.74 18.26
CA HIS A 43 4.35 11.91 19.06
C HIS A 43 5.58 11.63 19.93
N LEU A 44 6.68 12.32 19.66
CA LEU A 44 7.99 12.06 20.27
C LEU A 44 8.03 12.32 21.79
N ASN A 45 7.20 13.23 22.30
CA ASN A 45 7.19 13.58 23.72
C ASN A 45 6.19 12.77 24.56
N HIS A 46 5.07 12.35 23.96
CA HIS A 46 3.99 11.68 24.71
C HIS A 46 4.03 10.16 24.58
N ASP A 47 4.87 9.63 23.67
CA ASP A 47 4.95 8.19 23.36
C ASP A 47 3.59 7.61 22.96
N ARG A 48 2.90 8.33 22.07
CA ARG A 48 1.56 8.00 21.59
C ARG A 48 1.46 8.19 20.09
N CYS A 49 0.49 7.52 19.48
CA CYS A 49 0.19 7.62 18.07
C CYS A 49 -1.05 8.46 17.83
N LEU A 50 -1.03 9.22 16.73
CA LEU A 50 -2.17 9.94 16.22
C LEU A 50 -3.28 8.94 15.87
N ASP A 51 -4.48 9.24 16.35
CA ASP A 51 -5.67 8.42 16.17
C ASP A 51 -6.79 9.30 15.58
N ALA A 52 -7.40 8.82 14.51
CA ALA A 52 -8.46 9.51 13.78
C ALA A 52 -9.79 8.76 13.87
N ASN A 53 -10.16 8.30 15.08
CA ASN A 53 -11.44 7.64 15.32
C ASN A 53 -12.65 8.59 15.13
N PRO A 54 -13.56 8.35 14.19
CA PRO A 54 -14.77 9.17 14.04
C PRO A 54 -15.70 9.10 15.26
N ALA A 55 -15.59 8.05 16.09
CA ALA A 55 -16.35 7.92 17.32
C ALA A 55 -15.88 8.89 18.43
N ASP A 56 -14.70 9.50 18.28
CA ASP A 56 -14.13 10.46 19.24
C ASP A 56 -14.63 11.90 18.96
N GLY A 57 -15.92 12.03 18.63
CA GLY A 57 -16.54 13.34 18.40
C GLY A 57 -15.98 14.12 17.20
N ASN A 58 -15.49 13.43 16.18
CA ASN A 58 -14.82 13.99 15.00
C ASN A 58 -13.55 14.82 15.31
N GLN A 59 -12.84 14.50 16.39
CA GLN A 59 -11.56 15.11 16.72
C GLN A 59 -10.40 14.14 16.51
N LEU A 60 -9.20 14.68 16.28
CA LEU A 60 -7.96 13.89 16.34
C LEU A 60 -7.55 13.71 17.79
N SER A 61 -7.17 12.50 18.17
CA SER A 61 -6.74 12.13 19.52
C SER A 61 -5.35 11.47 19.50
N LEU A 62 -4.76 11.27 20.68
CA LEU A 62 -3.57 10.45 20.85
C LEU A 62 -3.89 9.20 21.67
N HIS A 63 -3.51 8.04 21.15
CA HIS A 63 -3.70 6.76 21.82
C HIS A 63 -2.40 5.95 21.86
N LEU A 64 -2.41 4.87 22.66
CA LEU A 64 -1.32 3.90 22.62
C LEU A 64 -1.13 3.43 21.18
N CYS A 65 0.12 3.38 20.75
CA CYS A 65 0.45 2.94 19.41
C CYS A 65 0.09 1.47 19.25
N ASP A 66 -0.88 1.18 18.39
CA ASP A 66 -1.21 -0.19 18.07
C ASP A 66 -0.07 -0.86 17.30
N SER A 67 0.24 -2.10 17.68
CA SER A 67 1.25 -2.95 17.05
C SER A 67 0.65 -3.99 16.10
N SER A 68 -0.68 -4.12 16.09
CA SER A 68 -1.41 -5.23 15.47
C SER A 68 -2.30 -4.83 14.30
N SER A 69 -2.33 -3.55 13.92
CA SER A 69 -3.24 -3.00 12.90
C SER A 69 -4.74 -3.21 13.18
N ALA A 70 -5.10 -3.58 14.40
CA ALA A 70 -6.49 -3.69 14.87
C ALA A 70 -7.15 -2.30 15.00
N ASN A 71 -6.37 -1.27 15.33
CA ASN A 71 -6.82 0.12 15.41
C ASN A 71 -6.50 0.88 14.12
N TRP A 72 -7.23 0.55 13.05
CA TRP A 72 -7.03 1.02 11.67
C TRP A 72 -7.09 2.55 11.49
N ASN A 73 -7.65 3.28 12.45
CA ASN A 73 -7.72 4.74 12.49
C ASN A 73 -6.41 5.44 12.92
N GLN A 74 -5.39 4.68 13.38
CA GLN A 74 -4.04 5.20 13.69
C GLN A 74 -3.07 5.12 12.50
N TRP A 75 -3.50 4.49 11.41
CA TRP A 75 -2.63 4.14 10.30
C TRP A 75 -2.66 5.24 9.25
N LEU A 76 -1.52 5.93 9.08
CA LEU A 76 -1.34 6.87 7.98
C LEU A 76 -1.05 6.07 6.70
N SER A 77 -2.11 5.64 6.03
CA SER A 77 -2.01 5.16 4.65
C SER A 77 -2.11 6.34 3.71
N LEU A 78 -1.12 6.52 2.84
CA LEU A 78 -1.28 7.35 1.64
C LEU A 78 -2.19 6.70 0.58
N GLU A 79 -2.84 5.57 0.90
CA GLU A 79 -3.69 4.80 -0.01
C GLU A 79 -5.04 4.42 0.62
N ARG A 80 -6.12 4.99 0.07
CA ARG A 80 -7.43 4.33 -0.04
C ARG A 80 -7.53 3.80 -1.48
N ARG A 81 -7.86 2.52 -1.63
CA ARG A 81 -8.02 1.77 -2.89
C ARG A 81 -6.68 1.54 -3.63
N GLY A 82 -6.43 0.30 -4.07
CA GLY A 82 -5.16 -0.06 -4.72
C GLY A 82 -4.74 0.91 -5.82
N GLN A 83 -3.45 1.20 -5.95
CA GLN A 83 -2.95 2.13 -6.94
C GLN A 83 -3.02 1.54 -8.35
N CYS A 84 -3.72 2.23 -9.24
CA CYS A 84 -3.61 1.94 -10.67
C CYS A 84 -2.29 2.51 -11.16
N MET A 85 -1.45 1.63 -11.69
CA MET A 85 -0.12 1.98 -12.15
C MET A 85 -0.18 2.57 -13.56
N ALA A 86 0.99 2.94 -14.09
CA ALA A 86 1.10 3.51 -15.43
C ALA A 86 0.42 2.63 -16.48
N LYS A 87 -0.38 3.26 -17.34
CA LYS A 87 -1.07 2.60 -18.45
C LYS A 87 -0.07 2.13 -19.51
N GLU A 88 -0.09 0.85 -19.81
CA GLU A 88 0.65 0.18 -20.89
C GLU A 88 -0.22 0.21 -22.16
N ARG A 89 0.12 1.09 -23.12
CA ARG A 89 -0.60 1.20 -24.40
C ARG A 89 -0.17 0.12 -25.38
N ASP A 90 -1.11 -0.30 -26.21
CA ASP A 90 -0.95 -1.37 -27.21
C ASP A 90 -0.46 -2.69 -26.59
N ILE A 91 -0.78 -2.89 -25.31
CA ILE A 91 -0.44 -4.11 -24.56
C ILE A 91 -1.74 -4.73 -24.07
N ASN A 92 -1.89 -6.02 -24.37
CA ASN A 92 -2.94 -6.86 -23.79
C ASN A 92 -2.34 -7.76 -22.70
N PHE A 93 -3.02 -7.83 -21.55
CA PHE A 93 -2.72 -8.85 -20.56
C PHE A 93 -3.58 -10.07 -20.88
N GLU A 94 -2.95 -11.15 -21.35
CA GLU A 94 -3.67 -12.33 -21.82
C GLU A 94 -3.94 -13.31 -20.68
N GLY A 95 -5.21 -13.73 -20.53
CA GLY A 95 -5.64 -14.65 -19.48
C GLY A 95 -5.88 -13.97 -18.13
N GLN A 96 -5.86 -14.78 -17.06
CA GLN A 96 -6.13 -14.37 -15.68
C GLN A 96 -7.49 -13.70 -15.45
N GLU A 97 -8.49 -13.99 -16.29
CA GLU A 97 -9.79 -13.31 -16.28
C GLU A 97 -10.56 -13.48 -14.95
N LEU A 98 -11.27 -12.41 -14.56
CA LEU A 98 -12.25 -12.39 -13.48
C LEU A 98 -13.64 -12.13 -14.04
N ILE A 99 -13.85 -10.92 -14.53
CA ILE A 99 -15.10 -10.44 -15.10
C ILE A 99 -14.79 -9.48 -16.24
N ASN A 100 -15.76 -9.29 -17.12
CA ASN A 100 -15.72 -8.29 -18.17
C ASN A 100 -17.04 -7.53 -18.22
N PHE A 101 -16.98 -6.27 -18.63
CA PHE A 101 -18.13 -5.37 -18.69
C PHE A 101 -17.86 -4.22 -19.65
N ASP A 102 -18.92 -3.55 -20.09
CA ASP A 102 -18.79 -2.36 -20.94
C ASP A 102 -18.32 -1.16 -20.10
N ALA A 103 -17.30 -0.47 -20.59
CA ALA A 103 -16.67 0.65 -19.91
C ALA A 103 -16.43 1.78 -20.90
N ALA A 104 -16.59 3.03 -20.47
CA ALA A 104 -16.34 4.18 -21.33
C ALA A 104 -14.82 4.45 -21.46
N SER A 105 -14.03 4.03 -20.47
CA SER A 105 -12.61 4.31 -20.40
C SER A 105 -11.81 3.25 -19.64
N ALA A 106 -10.49 3.27 -19.81
CA ALA A 106 -9.55 2.52 -18.99
C ALA A 106 -9.55 2.97 -17.51
N ASP A 107 -10.01 4.18 -17.21
CA ASP A 107 -10.12 4.65 -15.82
C ASP A 107 -11.31 4.01 -15.10
N ASP A 108 -12.39 3.69 -15.81
CA ASP A 108 -13.51 2.90 -15.27
C ASP A 108 -13.07 1.47 -14.93
N CYS A 109 -12.21 0.89 -15.76
CA CYS A 109 -11.56 -0.39 -15.47
C CYS A 109 -10.73 -0.34 -14.19
N CYS A 110 -9.89 0.68 -14.06
CA CYS A 110 -9.09 0.92 -12.88
C CYS A 110 -9.98 1.00 -11.62
N ALA A 111 -10.99 1.86 -11.62
CA ALA A 111 -11.88 2.08 -10.49
C ALA A 111 -12.62 0.78 -10.08
N THR A 112 -13.12 0.03 -11.07
CA THR A 112 -13.82 -1.23 -10.78
C THR A 112 -12.86 -2.31 -10.30
N CYS A 113 -11.66 -2.38 -10.88
CA CYS A 113 -10.63 -3.30 -10.42
C CYS A 113 -10.21 -2.98 -8.98
N GLN A 114 -10.08 -1.71 -8.61
CA GLN A 114 -9.79 -1.28 -7.25
C GLN A 114 -10.80 -1.84 -6.24
N ASP A 115 -12.09 -1.76 -6.57
CA ASP A 115 -13.18 -2.23 -5.72
C ASP A 115 -13.34 -3.76 -5.76
N HIS A 116 -12.90 -4.43 -6.82
CA HIS A 116 -12.96 -5.89 -6.93
C HIS A 116 -11.80 -6.56 -6.16
N ALA A 117 -12.09 -7.22 -5.03
CA ALA A 117 -11.08 -7.79 -4.11
C ALA A 117 -9.97 -8.60 -4.80
N ALA A 118 -10.34 -9.53 -5.70
CA ALA A 118 -9.40 -10.40 -6.42
C ALA A 118 -8.69 -9.76 -7.63
N CYS A 119 -9.06 -8.53 -8.03
CA CYS A 119 -8.50 -7.90 -9.23
C CYS A 119 -7.16 -7.21 -8.92
N HIS A 120 -6.21 -7.39 -9.83
CA HIS A 120 -4.85 -6.84 -9.78
C HIS A 120 -4.37 -6.26 -11.10
N ALA A 121 -5.13 -6.41 -12.17
CA ALA A 121 -4.81 -5.86 -13.46
C ALA A 121 -6.08 -5.77 -14.31
N TYR A 122 -6.02 -4.97 -15.37
CA TYR A 122 -7.07 -4.94 -16.36
C TYR A 122 -6.49 -4.76 -17.77
N SER A 123 -7.29 -5.12 -18.77
CA SER A 123 -7.11 -4.70 -20.16
C SER A 123 -8.39 -4.03 -20.64
N PHE A 124 -8.27 -2.89 -21.31
CA PHE A 124 -9.36 -2.12 -21.87
C PHE A 124 -9.21 -2.07 -23.39
N SER A 125 -10.22 -2.50 -24.12
CA SER A 125 -10.25 -2.47 -25.59
C SER A 125 -11.69 -2.44 -26.08
N ASN A 126 -11.96 -1.68 -27.16
CA ASN A 126 -13.27 -1.59 -27.80
C ASN A 126 -14.43 -1.32 -26.81
N ASN A 127 -14.27 -0.32 -25.93
CA ASN A 127 -15.24 0.04 -24.88
C ASN A 127 -15.60 -1.09 -23.92
N ARG A 128 -14.68 -2.04 -23.75
CA ARG A 128 -14.88 -3.20 -22.90
C ARG A 128 -13.70 -3.38 -21.98
N CYS A 129 -14.03 -3.61 -20.72
CA CYS A 129 -13.09 -3.86 -19.66
C CYS A 129 -12.94 -5.35 -19.39
N TYR A 130 -11.71 -5.80 -19.17
CA TYR A 130 -11.38 -7.17 -18.79
C TYR A 130 -10.57 -7.13 -17.50
N LEU A 131 -11.21 -7.44 -16.37
CA LEU A 131 -10.56 -7.49 -15.06
C LEU A 131 -9.81 -8.80 -14.87
N LYS A 132 -8.64 -8.73 -14.23
CA LYS A 132 -7.70 -9.85 -14.15
C LYS A 132 -7.12 -10.03 -12.76
N LYS A 133 -6.87 -11.29 -12.40
CA LYS A 133 -6.25 -11.73 -11.14
C LYS A 133 -4.78 -11.35 -11.03
N ALA A 134 -4.09 -11.22 -12.15
CA ALA A 134 -2.68 -10.87 -12.26
C ALA A 134 -2.38 -10.35 -13.67
N ARG A 135 -1.25 -9.66 -13.83
CA ARG A 135 -0.70 -9.38 -15.16
C ARG A 135 -0.06 -10.63 -15.71
N ALA A 136 -0.38 -10.97 -16.96
CA ALA A 136 0.28 -12.01 -17.72
C ALA A 136 0.44 -11.55 -19.17
N LEU A 137 1.60 -11.79 -19.76
CA LEU A 137 1.87 -11.50 -21.17
C LEU A 137 2.10 -12.80 -21.93
N LYS A 138 1.62 -12.85 -23.17
CA LYS A 138 2.02 -13.87 -24.14
C LYS A 138 2.94 -13.24 -25.17
N GLY A 139 4.15 -13.79 -25.32
CA GLY A 139 5.20 -13.15 -26.12
C GLY A 139 5.48 -11.74 -25.60
N ASN A 140 5.45 -10.75 -26.49
CA ASN A 140 5.64 -9.33 -26.14
C ASN A 140 4.34 -8.63 -25.70
N GLY A 141 3.19 -9.32 -25.71
CA GLY A 141 1.90 -8.77 -25.31
C GLY A 141 1.34 -7.67 -26.23
N VAL A 142 1.98 -7.41 -27.38
CA VAL A 142 1.60 -6.31 -28.27
C VAL A 142 0.26 -6.59 -28.93
N TRP A 143 -0.71 -5.71 -28.66
CA TRP A 143 -2.04 -5.74 -29.26
C TRP A 143 -2.55 -4.31 -29.47
N PRO A 144 -2.43 -3.77 -30.70
CA PRO A 144 -2.83 -2.40 -30.99
C PRO A 144 -4.27 -2.09 -30.57
N GLY A 145 -4.47 -0.91 -29.96
CA GLY A 145 -5.78 -0.46 -29.49
C GLY A 145 -6.21 -1.05 -28.13
N THR A 146 -5.31 -1.74 -27.43
CA THR A 146 -5.54 -2.21 -26.05
C THR A 146 -4.75 -1.37 -25.07
N THR A 147 -5.40 -0.90 -23.99
CA THR A 147 -4.72 -0.24 -22.87
C THR A 147 -4.84 -1.11 -21.64
N SER A 148 -3.71 -1.54 -21.08
CA SER A 148 -3.69 -2.34 -19.86
C SER A 148 -3.03 -1.58 -18.72
N ALA A 149 -3.36 -1.93 -17.49
CA ALA A 149 -2.58 -1.49 -16.34
C ALA A 149 -2.69 -2.49 -15.21
N ARG A 150 -1.64 -2.53 -14.39
CA ARG A 150 -1.68 -3.21 -13.09
C ARG A 150 -2.43 -2.34 -12.09
N VAL A 151 -3.11 -2.99 -11.17
CA VAL A 151 -3.76 -2.40 -10.01
C VAL A 151 -3.09 -3.00 -8.78
N TYR A 152 -2.14 -2.26 -8.25
CA TYR A 152 -1.30 -2.66 -7.14
C TYR A 152 -2.07 -2.50 -5.82
N LYS A 153 -2.17 -3.57 -5.04
CA LYS A 153 -3.04 -3.66 -3.85
C LYS A 153 -2.29 -4.13 -2.62
N CYS A 154 -0.98 -3.89 -2.59
CA CYS A 154 -0.12 -4.25 -1.48
C CYS A 154 0.52 -3.00 -0.90
N ALA A 155 1.26 -3.15 0.19
CA ALA A 155 2.08 -2.07 0.73
C ALA A 155 2.98 -1.45 -0.35
N PRO A 156 3.31 -0.14 -0.27
CA PRO A 156 4.33 0.44 -1.12
C PRO A 156 5.62 -0.39 -1.12
N LEU A 157 6.20 -0.57 -2.30
CA LEU A 157 7.45 -1.33 -2.45
C LEU A 157 8.60 -0.62 -1.72
N GLN A 158 9.33 -1.38 -0.91
CA GLN A 158 10.51 -0.94 -0.18
C GLN A 158 11.77 -1.35 -0.93
N LYS A 159 12.42 -0.38 -1.59
CA LYS A 159 13.68 -0.59 -2.30
C LYS A 159 14.81 -0.86 -1.32
N GLY A 160 15.66 -1.83 -1.63
CA GLY A 160 16.83 -2.16 -0.81
C GLY A 160 16.53 -3.08 0.37
N VAL A 161 15.26 -3.35 0.64
CA VAL A 161 14.80 -4.12 1.79
C VAL A 161 14.56 -5.56 1.38
N ASP A 162 15.18 -6.47 2.13
CA ASP A 162 15.06 -7.90 1.96
C ASP A 162 14.30 -8.48 3.17
N PHE A 163 13.15 -9.10 2.91
CA PHE A 163 12.50 -9.92 3.92
C PHE A 163 13.12 -11.31 3.83
N THR A 164 13.60 -11.85 4.94
CA THR A 164 14.34 -13.11 4.97
C THR A 164 13.54 -14.22 5.65
N GLY A 165 13.74 -15.45 5.21
CA GLY A 165 13.00 -16.61 5.70
C GLY A 165 11.50 -16.53 5.42
N ASN A 166 10.73 -17.39 6.09
CA ASN A 166 9.28 -17.54 5.93
C ASN A 166 8.84 -17.86 4.50
N ASP A 167 9.73 -18.43 3.67
CA ASP A 167 9.46 -18.66 2.27
C ASP A 167 8.39 -19.76 2.06
N LEU A 168 7.33 -19.40 1.36
CA LEU A 168 6.26 -20.29 0.89
C LEU A 168 6.57 -20.86 -0.50
N GLY A 169 7.46 -20.21 -1.23
CA GLY A 169 7.85 -20.58 -2.58
C GLY A 169 8.30 -19.37 -3.38
N SER A 170 8.64 -19.61 -4.64
CA SER A 170 9.09 -18.56 -5.55
C SER A 170 8.41 -18.67 -6.91
N VAL A 171 8.23 -17.52 -7.57
CA VAL A 171 7.65 -17.42 -8.91
C VAL A 171 8.41 -16.38 -9.73
N PRO A 172 8.80 -16.68 -10.99
CA PRO A 172 9.38 -15.69 -11.87
C PRO A 172 8.42 -14.53 -12.13
N ALA A 173 8.93 -13.31 -12.15
CA ALA A 173 8.14 -12.11 -12.39
C ALA A 173 8.91 -11.07 -13.21
N PRO A 174 8.25 -10.39 -14.18
CA PRO A 174 8.89 -9.32 -14.93
C PRO A 174 9.21 -8.07 -14.10
N ALA A 175 8.46 -7.83 -13.02
CA ALA A 175 8.62 -6.66 -12.17
C ALA A 175 8.22 -6.96 -10.71
N ALA A 176 8.71 -6.16 -9.77
CA ALA A 176 8.43 -6.34 -8.34
C ALA A 176 6.94 -6.18 -8.01
N GLU A 177 6.25 -5.32 -8.75
CA GLU A 177 4.83 -5.03 -8.57
C GLU A 177 3.94 -6.23 -8.94
N ASP A 178 4.43 -7.14 -9.79
CA ASP A 178 3.72 -8.37 -10.15
C ASP A 178 3.64 -9.35 -8.96
N CYS A 179 4.60 -9.28 -8.02
CA CYS A 179 4.61 -10.13 -6.83
C CYS A 179 3.40 -9.93 -5.92
N CYS A 180 2.83 -8.72 -5.93
CA CYS A 180 1.62 -8.42 -5.16
C CYS A 180 0.45 -9.31 -5.57
N ALA A 181 0.27 -9.54 -6.88
CA ALA A 181 -0.79 -10.40 -7.38
C ALA A 181 -0.58 -11.86 -6.97
N TYR A 182 0.66 -12.37 -7.13
CA TYR A 182 0.98 -13.74 -6.74
C TYR A 182 0.79 -13.99 -5.25
N CYS A 183 1.24 -13.05 -4.41
CA CYS A 183 1.08 -13.19 -2.97
C CYS A 183 -0.39 -13.08 -2.54
N ARG A 184 -1.17 -12.14 -3.08
CA ARG A 184 -2.62 -12.05 -2.76
C ARG A 184 -3.45 -13.24 -3.26
N LEU A 185 -2.93 -14.02 -4.20
CA LEU A 185 -3.55 -15.29 -4.64
C LEU A 185 -3.21 -16.47 -3.74
N ASN A 186 -2.22 -16.34 -2.84
CA ASN A 186 -1.87 -17.34 -1.85
C ASN A 186 -2.33 -16.86 -0.46
N VAL A 187 -3.32 -17.54 0.11
CA VAL A 187 -3.91 -17.18 1.40
C VAL A 187 -2.92 -17.20 2.57
N GLU A 188 -1.83 -17.98 2.46
CA GLU A 188 -0.78 -18.05 3.49
C GLU A 188 0.27 -16.93 3.33
N CYS A 189 0.25 -16.20 2.20
CA CYS A 189 1.26 -15.20 1.88
C CYS A 189 0.93 -13.84 2.50
N MET A 190 1.80 -13.39 3.40
CA MET A 190 1.69 -12.12 4.10
C MET A 190 2.65 -11.06 3.56
N ALA A 191 3.69 -11.46 2.82
CA ALA A 191 4.66 -10.56 2.22
C ALA A 191 5.39 -11.19 1.04
N PHE A 192 6.15 -10.37 0.31
CA PHE A 192 7.08 -10.86 -0.70
C PHE A 192 8.38 -10.05 -0.71
N THR A 193 9.42 -10.68 -1.24
CA THR A 193 10.63 -9.98 -1.70
C THR A 193 10.84 -10.31 -3.16
N TYR A 194 11.01 -9.30 -4.00
CA TYR A 194 11.42 -9.44 -5.38
C TYR A 194 12.92 -9.21 -5.49
N ALA A 195 13.63 -10.15 -6.10
CA ALA A 195 15.04 -9.99 -6.44
C ALA A 195 15.37 -10.82 -7.68
N TYR A 196 16.21 -10.26 -8.55
CA TYR A 196 16.75 -10.97 -9.73
C TYR A 196 15.68 -11.62 -10.62
N GLY A 197 14.55 -10.93 -10.87
CA GLY A 197 13.48 -11.47 -11.72
C GLY A 197 12.55 -12.48 -11.05
N THR A 198 12.63 -12.63 -9.72
CA THR A 198 11.90 -13.64 -8.97
C THR A 198 11.19 -13.03 -7.77
N CYS A 199 9.91 -13.36 -7.59
CA CYS A 199 9.16 -13.12 -6.37
C CYS A 199 9.36 -14.28 -5.41
N TYR A 200 9.82 -13.98 -4.20
CA TYR A 200 9.88 -14.92 -3.08
C TYR A 200 8.71 -14.64 -2.15
N LEU A 201 7.70 -15.49 -2.18
CA LEU A 201 6.44 -15.37 -1.42
C LEU A 201 6.67 -15.81 0.02
N LYS A 202 6.14 -15.07 0.98
CA LYS A 202 6.47 -15.25 2.40
C LYS A 202 5.24 -15.27 3.29
N SER A 203 5.24 -16.15 4.29
CA SER A 203 4.21 -16.23 5.32
C SER A 203 4.36 -15.20 6.44
N GLY A 204 5.39 -14.36 6.40
CA GLY A 204 5.62 -13.33 7.41
C GLY A 204 6.72 -12.35 7.01
N VAL A 205 6.87 -11.29 7.80
CA VAL A 205 7.91 -10.26 7.61
C VAL A 205 9.01 -10.47 8.63
N THR A 206 10.25 -10.63 8.15
CA THR A 206 11.47 -10.58 8.96
C THR A 206 12.51 -9.80 8.18
N VAL A 207 12.88 -8.62 8.67
CA VAL A 207 13.74 -7.70 7.91
C VAL A 207 15.21 -8.03 8.14
N SER A 208 15.98 -8.18 7.07
CA SER A 208 17.45 -8.23 7.18
C SER A 208 18.03 -6.86 7.47
N LEU A 209 19.04 -6.81 8.36
CA LEU A 209 19.81 -5.59 8.63
C LEU A 209 20.77 -5.25 7.47
N SER A 210 21.04 -6.19 6.55
CA SER A 210 21.85 -5.94 5.36
C SER A 210 20.97 -5.42 4.22
N VAL A 211 21.32 -4.26 3.66
CA VAL A 211 20.67 -3.71 2.48
C VAL A 211 21.05 -4.53 1.25
N ASN A 212 20.06 -5.04 0.52
CA ASN A 212 20.25 -5.65 -0.80
C ASN A 212 19.68 -4.70 -1.86
N ALA A 213 20.54 -3.99 -2.59
CA ALA A 213 20.13 -2.98 -3.56
C ALA A 213 19.22 -3.51 -4.69
N ASN A 214 19.21 -4.83 -4.92
CA ASN A 214 18.37 -5.49 -5.93
C ASN A 214 17.04 -6.00 -5.35
N ALA A 215 16.85 -5.93 -4.03
CA ALA A 215 15.63 -6.37 -3.37
C ALA A 215 14.58 -5.27 -3.33
N TRP A 216 13.33 -5.66 -3.59
CA TRP A 216 12.14 -4.84 -3.39
C TRP A 216 11.12 -5.66 -2.62
N SER A 217 10.71 -5.18 -1.44
CA SER A 217 9.80 -5.94 -0.58
C SER A 217 8.53 -5.19 -0.27
N ALA A 218 7.43 -5.92 -0.07
CA ALA A 218 6.18 -5.37 0.41
C ALA A 218 5.37 -6.41 1.18
N ALA A 219 4.59 -5.93 2.15
CA ALA A 219 3.59 -6.72 2.85
C ALA A 219 2.24 -6.65 2.14
N ILE A 220 1.41 -7.66 2.35
CA ILE A 220 0.02 -7.69 1.88
C ILE A 220 -0.87 -6.90 2.84
N MET A 221 -1.99 -6.37 2.32
CA MET A 221 -3.01 -5.62 3.05
C MET A 221 -4.32 -6.38 3.09
#